data_AF-A0A6B2AXR4-F1
#
_entry.id   AF-A0A6B2AXR4-F1
#
_cell.length_a   1.000
_cell.length_b   1.000
_cell.length_c   1.000
_cell.angle_alpha   90.00
_cell.angle_beta   90.00
_cell.angle_gamma   90.00
#
_symmetry.space_group_name_H-M   'P 1'
#
loop_
_entity.id
_entity.type
_entity.pdbx_description
1 polymer ?
#
loop_
_entity_poly.entity_id
_entity_poly.type
_entity_poly.pdbx_seq_one_letter_code
_entity_poly.pdbx_strand_id
1 'polypeptide(L)'
;MTIASGHIGKHPSLTTVQAGSSASVENQMPDPAQLSDGRWKKLPTQLSSITLARFDQDICTNNHGISQRAMCFGLSLSWINMIHAGKDHVTPYASAERMRFLGSFEGVVHARTVHNFYRTEHKFLMEQASANPGVSSGAMAGTESLLQAAELKGLKLQPILEDKSNSGLPFLIACKQSGRQVSTDEAALSSLCDAIVENKRGVMVIYSQEIAHALGFSVSSDGKRATLFDPNLGEFHTHSKALADTIENISSVDGLPLIGVQVFASKIH
;
A
#
# COMPACT_ATOMS: atom_id res chain seq x y z
N MET A 1 -27.37 -22.51 68.29
CA MET A 1 -27.58 -23.39 67.12
C MET A 1 -28.75 -22.81 66.32
N THR A 2 -28.47 -21.89 65.40
CA THR A 2 -29.34 -21.54 64.27
C THR A 2 -28.51 -20.82 63.21
N ILE A 3 -28.84 -21.08 61.96
CA ILE A 3 -27.98 -21.10 60.76
C ILE A 3 -27.80 -19.69 60.17
N ALA A 4 -26.55 -19.29 59.89
CA ALA A 4 -26.24 -18.17 59.01
C ALA A 4 -26.44 -18.61 57.56
N SER A 5 -27.48 -18.08 56.91
CA SER A 5 -27.77 -18.33 55.49
C SER A 5 -27.28 -17.15 54.67
N GLY A 6 -26.49 -17.45 53.64
CA GLY A 6 -25.74 -16.47 52.84
C GLY A 6 -26.61 -15.57 51.96
N HIS A 7 -26.03 -14.41 51.63
CA HIS A 7 -26.39 -13.64 50.45
C HIS A 7 -25.11 -13.29 49.69
N ILE A 8 -24.72 -14.19 48.78
CA ILE A 8 -23.93 -13.84 47.60
C ILE A 8 -24.92 -13.20 46.64
N GLY A 9 -24.72 -11.94 46.27
CA GLY A 9 -25.56 -11.34 45.24
C GLY A 9 -25.42 -9.83 45.13
N LYS A 10 -24.43 -9.40 44.35
CA LYS A 10 -24.56 -8.39 43.28
C LYS A 10 -23.18 -8.14 42.68
N HIS A 11 -22.83 -8.95 41.68
CA HIS A 11 -21.85 -8.50 40.69
C HIS A 11 -22.43 -7.27 40.00
N PRO A 12 -21.69 -6.16 39.85
CA PRO A 12 -22.10 -5.11 38.93
C PRO A 12 -22.20 -5.75 37.55
N SER A 13 -23.39 -5.69 36.95
CA SER A 13 -23.58 -6.15 35.58
C SER A 13 -22.57 -5.40 34.72
N LEU A 14 -21.64 -6.14 34.10
CA LEU A 14 -20.81 -5.63 33.03
C LEU A 14 -21.79 -5.12 31.97
N THR A 15 -21.90 -3.80 31.86
CA THR A 15 -22.52 -3.15 30.72
C THR A 15 -21.76 -3.65 29.51
N THR A 16 -22.43 -4.45 28.68
CA THR A 16 -21.93 -4.81 27.36
C THR A 16 -21.64 -3.50 26.65
N VAL A 17 -20.37 -3.18 26.45
CA VAL A 17 -19.96 -2.09 25.56
C VAL A 17 -20.39 -2.53 24.17
N GLN A 18 -21.60 -2.14 23.79
CA GLN A 18 -22.09 -2.31 22.44
C GLN A 18 -21.31 -1.28 21.61
N ALA A 19 -20.30 -1.77 20.87
CA ALA A 19 -19.63 -0.96 19.86
C ALA A 19 -20.69 -0.60 18.80
N GLY A 20 -21.31 0.57 18.97
CA GLY A 20 -22.28 1.08 18.03
C GLY A 20 -21.58 1.41 16.72
N SER A 21 -21.84 0.64 15.67
CA SER A 21 -21.66 1.14 14.31
C SER A 21 -23.02 1.54 13.78
N SER A 22 -23.35 2.83 13.96
CA SER A 22 -24.43 3.52 13.26
C SER A 22 -23.91 4.10 11.94
N ALA A 23 -23.02 3.39 11.24
CA ALA A 23 -22.66 3.77 9.89
C ALA A 23 -23.83 3.44 8.96
N SER A 24 -24.37 4.46 8.28
CA SER A 24 -25.28 4.24 7.16
C SER A 24 -24.64 3.25 6.17
N VAL A 25 -25.45 2.41 5.51
CA VAL A 25 -24.97 1.40 4.54
C VAL A 25 -24.08 2.03 3.45
N GLU A 26 -24.32 3.29 3.13
CA GLU A 26 -23.53 4.10 2.19
C GLU A 26 -22.08 4.31 2.63
N ASN A 27 -21.80 4.29 3.94
CA ASN A 27 -20.47 4.50 4.51
C ASN A 27 -19.75 3.20 4.86
N GLN A 28 -20.30 2.04 4.51
CA GLN A 28 -19.65 0.75 4.70
C GLN A 28 -18.86 0.35 3.44
N MET A 29 -17.58 0.03 3.60
CA MET A 29 -16.76 -0.65 2.59
C MET A 29 -17.52 -1.87 2.05
N PRO A 30 -17.79 -1.92 0.73
CA PRO A 30 -18.41 -3.09 0.11
C PRO A 30 -17.56 -4.34 0.31
N ASP A 31 -18.16 -5.50 0.04
CA ASP A 31 -17.37 -6.73 -0.04
C ASP A 31 -16.31 -6.57 -1.16
N PRO A 32 -15.00 -6.76 -0.85
CA PRO A 32 -13.94 -6.69 -1.85
C PRO A 32 -14.13 -7.53 -3.11
N ALA A 33 -14.90 -8.63 -3.03
CA ALA A 33 -15.23 -9.48 -4.16
C ALA A 33 -16.34 -8.92 -5.07
N GLN A 34 -17.14 -7.95 -4.59
CA GLN A 34 -18.21 -7.32 -5.36
C GLN A 34 -17.64 -6.18 -6.21
N LEU A 35 -16.95 -6.53 -7.30
CA LEU A 35 -16.18 -5.59 -8.13
C LEU A 35 -17.02 -4.48 -8.75
N SER A 36 -18.32 -4.74 -8.99
CA SER A 36 -19.27 -3.84 -9.63
C SER A 36 -20.13 -3.02 -8.65
N ASP A 37 -19.86 -3.07 -7.34
CA ASP A 37 -20.58 -2.24 -6.37
C ASP A 37 -20.36 -0.75 -6.68
N GLY A 38 -21.46 0.01 -6.75
CA GLY A 38 -21.45 1.41 -7.16
C GLY A 38 -20.76 2.36 -6.17
N ARG A 39 -20.46 1.90 -4.95
CA ARG A 39 -19.68 2.66 -3.96
C ARG A 39 -18.19 2.69 -4.28
N TRP A 40 -17.69 1.76 -5.09
CA TRP A 40 -16.29 1.77 -5.49
C TRP A 40 -16.00 2.88 -6.50
N LYS A 41 -14.81 3.47 -6.40
CA LYS A 41 -14.26 4.36 -7.44
C LYS A 41 -14.33 3.66 -8.81
N LYS A 42 -14.85 4.36 -9.82
CA LYS A 42 -14.96 3.78 -11.17
C LYS A 42 -13.57 3.57 -11.77
N LEU A 43 -13.30 2.36 -12.24
CA LEU A 43 -12.05 2.02 -12.92
C LEU A 43 -12.22 2.10 -14.45
N PRO A 44 -11.18 2.48 -15.20
CA PRO A 44 -11.10 2.27 -16.64
C PRO A 44 -11.26 0.79 -17.00
N THR A 45 -11.74 0.51 -18.21
CA THR A 45 -12.00 -0.87 -18.68
C THR A 45 -10.77 -1.76 -18.56
N GLN A 46 -9.57 -1.21 -18.83
CA GLN A 46 -8.30 -1.90 -18.76
C GLN A 46 -7.97 -2.40 -17.36
N LEU A 47 -8.23 -1.60 -16.31
CA LEU A 47 -8.01 -2.02 -14.93
C LEU A 47 -9.16 -2.90 -14.43
N SER A 48 -10.39 -2.57 -14.80
CA SER A 48 -11.58 -3.32 -14.41
C SER A 48 -11.50 -4.80 -14.82
N SER A 49 -10.99 -5.08 -16.03
CA SER A 49 -10.88 -6.44 -16.55
C SER A 49 -9.82 -7.31 -15.86
N ILE A 50 -8.86 -6.70 -15.18
CA ILE A 50 -7.76 -7.38 -14.46
C ILE A 50 -7.88 -7.29 -12.94
N THR A 51 -8.96 -6.69 -12.45
CA THR A 51 -9.21 -6.54 -11.00
C THR A 51 -9.57 -7.88 -10.38
N LEU A 52 -8.91 -8.24 -9.30
CA LEU A 52 -9.22 -9.45 -8.51
C LEU A 52 -10.04 -9.16 -7.27
N ALA A 53 -9.77 -8.04 -6.61
CA ALA A 53 -10.52 -7.59 -5.44
C ALA A 53 -10.41 -6.06 -5.32
N ARG A 54 -11.45 -5.41 -4.81
CA ARG A 54 -11.48 -3.96 -4.58
C ARG A 54 -11.06 -3.61 -3.16
N PHE A 55 -10.49 -2.43 -3.00
CA PHE A 55 -10.13 -1.85 -1.71
C PHE A 55 -10.11 -0.33 -1.82
N ASP A 56 -10.37 0.36 -0.71
CA ASP A 56 -10.26 1.81 -0.61
C ASP A 56 -9.92 2.16 0.84
N GLN A 57 -8.74 2.75 1.07
CA GLN A 57 -8.28 3.06 2.43
C GLN A 57 -9.15 4.10 3.14
N ASP A 58 -9.77 5.04 2.42
CA ASP A 58 -10.56 6.10 3.03
C ASP A 58 -11.91 5.55 3.47
N ILE A 59 -12.59 4.79 2.60
CA ILE A 59 -13.82 4.07 2.97
C ILE A 59 -13.52 3.12 4.15
N CYS A 60 -12.40 2.41 4.10
CA CYS A 60 -11.98 1.53 5.18
C CYS A 60 -11.80 2.28 6.52
N THR A 61 -11.14 3.44 6.54
CA THR A 61 -10.97 4.20 7.78
C THR A 61 -12.29 4.74 8.32
N ASN A 62 -13.20 5.16 7.44
CA ASN A 62 -14.55 5.60 7.81
C ASN A 62 -15.36 4.48 8.46
N ASN A 63 -15.29 3.26 7.93
CA ASN A 63 -15.99 2.09 8.50
C ASN A 63 -15.70 1.88 9.99
N HIS A 64 -14.44 2.13 10.39
CA HIS A 64 -13.97 1.90 11.75
C HIS A 64 -14.06 3.14 12.63
N GLY A 65 -14.62 4.25 12.13
CA GLY A 65 -14.67 5.52 12.86
C GLY A 65 -13.29 6.10 13.16
N ILE A 66 -12.29 5.79 12.35
CA ILE A 66 -10.91 6.26 12.51
C ILE A 66 -10.72 7.47 11.59
N SER A 67 -9.99 8.51 12.05
CA SER A 67 -9.75 9.69 11.21
C SER A 67 -9.12 9.31 9.87
N GLN A 68 -9.66 9.83 8.76
CA GLN A 68 -9.06 9.71 7.45
C GLN A 68 -7.65 10.30 7.46
N ARG A 69 -6.68 9.44 7.18
CA ARG A 69 -5.24 9.75 7.14
C ARG A 69 -4.63 8.68 6.25
N ALA A 70 -3.58 8.99 5.50
CA ALA A 70 -2.91 8.01 4.66
C ALA A 70 -2.41 6.80 5.46
N MET A 71 -2.48 5.62 4.85
CA MET A 71 -1.98 4.34 5.37
C MET A 71 -1.21 3.55 4.32
N CYS A 72 -1.00 4.10 3.12
CA CYS A 72 -0.51 3.36 1.95
C CYS A 72 0.76 2.54 2.22
N PHE A 73 1.79 3.10 2.86
CA PHE A 73 2.99 2.34 3.24
C PHE A 73 2.68 1.14 4.14
N GLY A 74 1.87 1.33 5.19
CA GLY A 74 1.53 0.26 6.13
C GLY A 74 0.63 -0.82 5.53
N LEU A 75 -0.30 -0.44 4.65
CA LEU A 75 -1.15 -1.37 3.91
C LEU A 75 -0.32 -2.18 2.91
N SER A 76 0.52 -1.52 2.11
CA SER A 76 1.37 -2.18 1.11
C SER A 76 2.41 -3.11 1.75
N LEU A 77 3.05 -2.71 2.86
CA LEU A 77 3.92 -3.60 3.63
C LEU A 77 3.17 -4.78 4.26
N SER A 78 1.94 -4.56 4.75
CA SER A 78 1.11 -5.65 5.29
C SER A 78 0.71 -6.63 4.19
N TRP A 79 0.33 -6.13 3.02
CA TRP A 79 -0.02 -6.96 1.87
C TRP A 79 1.17 -7.81 1.39
N ILE A 80 2.39 -7.25 1.34
CA ILE A 80 3.61 -7.98 0.96
C ILE A 80 3.89 -9.16 1.89
N ASN A 81 3.58 -9.03 3.19
CA ASN A 81 3.71 -10.13 4.14
C ASN A 81 2.70 -11.26 3.90
N MET A 82 1.55 -10.94 3.33
CA MET A 82 0.49 -11.91 3.03
C MET A 82 0.67 -12.59 1.67
N ILE A 83 1.30 -11.89 0.71
CA ILE A 83 1.53 -12.41 -0.64
C ILE A 83 2.83 -13.24 -0.71
N HIS A 84 2.74 -14.43 -1.28
CA HIS A 84 3.86 -15.37 -1.37
C HIS A 84 4.56 -15.27 -2.73
N ALA A 85 5.74 -14.65 -2.80
CA ALA A 85 6.49 -14.59 -4.04
C ALA A 85 6.57 -15.97 -4.75
N GLY A 86 6.20 -16.01 -6.04
CA GLY A 86 6.35 -17.21 -6.87
C GLY A 86 5.40 -18.39 -6.62
N LYS A 87 4.34 -18.26 -5.80
CA LYS A 87 3.30 -19.30 -5.64
C LYS A 87 2.01 -18.92 -6.39
N ASP A 88 1.15 -19.89 -6.74
CA ASP A 88 -0.17 -19.64 -7.32
C ASP A 88 -1.23 -19.33 -6.23
N HIS A 89 -1.19 -18.12 -5.66
CA HIS A 89 -2.14 -17.64 -4.63
C HIS A 89 -2.87 -16.36 -5.09
N VAL A 90 -2.85 -16.13 -6.40
CA VAL A 90 -3.46 -14.99 -7.07
C VAL A 90 -4.77 -15.48 -7.71
N THR A 91 -5.77 -15.68 -6.86
CA THR A 91 -7.14 -16.03 -7.27
C THR A 91 -8.09 -14.95 -6.74
N PRO A 92 -9.24 -14.69 -7.40
CA PRO A 92 -10.21 -13.72 -6.89
C PRO A 92 -10.60 -13.95 -5.43
N TYR A 93 -10.76 -15.22 -5.02
CA TYR A 93 -11.06 -15.58 -3.65
C TYR A 93 -9.93 -15.21 -2.68
N ALA A 94 -8.69 -15.60 -2.97
CA ALA A 94 -7.56 -15.31 -2.10
C ALA A 94 -7.25 -13.79 -2.03
N SER A 95 -7.43 -13.07 -3.14
CA SER A 95 -7.31 -11.62 -3.19
C SER A 95 -8.38 -10.94 -2.33
N ALA A 96 -9.64 -11.39 -2.42
CA ALA A 96 -10.73 -10.87 -1.59
C ALA A 96 -10.48 -11.11 -0.10
N GLU A 97 -10.00 -12.30 0.30
CA GLU A 97 -9.62 -12.58 1.69
C GLU A 97 -8.50 -11.67 2.20
N ARG A 98 -7.48 -11.40 1.36
CA ARG A 98 -6.43 -10.43 1.71
C ARG A 98 -7.02 -9.04 1.96
N MET A 99 -7.89 -8.57 1.07
CA MET A 99 -8.54 -7.27 1.21
C MET A 99 -9.47 -7.20 2.43
N ARG A 100 -10.20 -8.28 2.74
CA ARG A 100 -11.03 -8.37 3.96
C ARG A 100 -10.17 -8.29 5.22
N PHE A 101 -9.03 -8.98 5.26
CA PHE A 101 -8.11 -8.87 6.39
C PHE A 101 -7.51 -7.47 6.51
N LEU A 102 -6.99 -6.89 5.42
CA LEU A 102 -6.46 -5.52 5.43
C LEU A 102 -7.51 -4.48 5.85
N GLY A 103 -8.77 -4.72 5.49
CA GLY A 103 -9.91 -3.89 5.83
C GLY A 103 -10.52 -4.18 7.20
N SER A 104 -10.06 -5.21 7.91
CA SER A 104 -10.49 -5.52 9.28
C SER A 104 -9.92 -4.52 10.27
N PHE A 105 -10.51 -4.42 11.46
CA PHE A 105 -10.00 -3.54 12.51
C PHE A 105 -8.53 -3.85 12.85
N GLU A 106 -8.19 -5.14 12.95
CA GLU A 106 -6.81 -5.60 13.18
C GLU A 106 -5.88 -5.14 12.05
N GLY A 107 -6.25 -5.42 10.79
CA GLY A 107 -5.47 -5.01 9.61
C GLY A 107 -5.21 -3.51 9.56
N VAL A 108 -6.26 -2.71 9.83
CA VAL A 108 -6.16 -1.25 9.89
C VAL A 108 -5.25 -0.77 11.01
N VAL A 109 -5.37 -1.31 12.22
CA VAL A 109 -4.51 -0.93 13.35
C VAL A 109 -3.04 -1.25 13.06
N HIS A 110 -2.74 -2.41 12.48
CA HIS A 110 -1.38 -2.77 12.08
C HIS A 110 -0.85 -1.84 11.00
N ALA A 111 -1.62 -1.60 9.92
CA ALA A 111 -1.23 -0.70 8.85
C ALA A 111 -1.00 0.74 9.36
N ARG A 112 -1.88 1.22 10.24
CA ARG A 112 -1.78 2.53 10.90
C ARG A 112 -0.51 2.66 11.72
N THR A 113 -0.19 1.65 12.52
CA THR A 113 0.97 1.67 13.40
C THR A 113 2.25 1.78 12.57
N VAL A 114 2.39 0.94 11.53
CA VAL A 114 3.55 0.96 10.63
C VAL A 114 3.64 2.28 9.86
N HIS A 115 2.53 2.78 9.33
CA HIS A 115 2.53 4.04 8.58
C HIS A 115 2.83 5.25 9.48
N ASN A 116 2.34 5.27 10.72
CA ASN A 116 2.67 6.32 11.68
C ASN A 116 4.15 6.28 12.11
N PHE A 117 4.73 5.09 12.21
CA PHE A 117 6.16 4.94 12.42
C PHE A 117 6.95 5.53 11.25
N TYR A 118 6.63 5.11 10.01
CA TYR A 118 7.20 5.70 8.79
C TYR A 118 7.15 7.23 8.80
N ARG A 119 5.98 7.82 9.10
CA ARG A 119 5.82 9.29 9.10
C ARG A 119 6.66 9.97 10.18
N THR A 120 6.76 9.36 11.36
CA THR A 120 7.53 9.91 12.48
C THR A 120 9.02 9.90 12.15
N GLU A 121 9.54 8.77 11.67
CA GLU A 121 10.93 8.65 11.23
C GLU A 121 11.24 9.59 10.07
N HIS A 122 10.34 9.67 9.08
CA HIS A 122 10.54 10.55 7.94
C HIS A 122 10.63 12.02 8.35
N LYS A 123 9.76 12.45 9.26
CA LYS A 123 9.80 13.80 9.81
C LYS A 123 11.12 14.06 10.53
N PHE A 124 11.56 13.14 11.39
CA PHE A 124 12.80 13.27 12.14
C PHE A 124 14.03 13.35 11.22
N LEU A 125 14.13 12.46 10.23
CA LEU A 125 15.22 12.46 9.25
C LEU A 125 15.21 13.70 8.37
N MET A 126 14.03 14.20 7.98
CA MET A 126 13.91 15.47 7.24
C MET A 126 14.33 16.69 8.07
N GLU A 127 14.03 16.73 9.37
CA GLU A 127 14.50 17.78 10.28
C GLU A 127 16.03 17.76 10.39
N GLN A 128 16.64 16.58 10.50
CA GLN A 128 18.11 16.43 10.49
C GLN A 128 18.73 16.85 9.15
N ALA A 129 18.14 16.43 8.02
CA ALA A 129 18.60 16.81 6.69
C ALA A 129 18.49 18.32 6.45
N SER A 130 17.46 18.96 7.01
CA SER A 130 17.30 20.42 6.93
C SER A 130 18.35 21.16 7.76
N ALA A 131 18.77 20.59 8.89
CA ALA A 131 19.86 21.14 9.72
C ALA A 131 21.25 20.96 9.08
N ASN A 132 21.42 19.94 8.23
CA ASN A 132 22.66 19.66 7.49
C ASN A 132 22.35 19.50 5.99
N PRO A 133 22.19 20.62 5.26
CA PRO A 133 21.64 20.60 3.91
C PRO A 133 22.56 19.85 2.94
N GLY A 134 22.05 18.72 2.44
CA GLY A 134 22.60 17.95 1.33
C GLY A 134 21.46 17.34 0.53
N VAL A 135 21.55 17.36 -0.80
CA VAL A 135 20.49 16.81 -1.68
C VAL A 135 20.25 15.33 -1.39
N SER A 136 21.30 14.59 -1.05
CA SER A 136 21.22 13.17 -0.71
C SER A 136 20.52 12.89 0.62
N SER A 137 20.71 13.71 1.66
CA SER A 137 20.16 13.43 2.99
C SER A 137 18.63 13.50 3.02
N GLY A 138 18.05 14.50 2.33
CA GLY A 138 16.59 14.61 2.20
C GLY A 138 15.98 13.49 1.36
N ALA A 139 16.62 13.15 0.22
CA ALA A 139 16.15 12.06 -0.64
C ALA A 139 16.25 10.68 0.06
N MET A 140 17.27 10.47 0.89
CA MET A 140 17.46 9.25 1.66
C MET A 140 16.51 9.13 2.85
N ALA A 141 16.01 10.24 3.42
CA ALA A 141 15.08 10.21 4.55
C ALA A 141 13.84 9.35 4.27
N GLY A 142 13.20 9.50 3.11
CA GLY A 142 12.03 8.70 2.73
C GLY A 142 12.39 7.22 2.54
N THR A 143 13.54 6.96 1.93
CA THR A 143 14.10 5.62 1.72
C THR A 143 14.32 4.91 3.06
N GLU A 144 15.06 5.53 3.97
CA GLU A 144 15.39 4.98 5.30
C GLU A 144 14.15 4.75 6.14
N SER A 145 13.20 5.70 6.13
CA SER A 145 11.94 5.57 6.88
C SER A 145 11.12 4.36 6.42
N LEU A 146 11.08 4.09 5.11
CA LEU A 146 10.39 2.92 4.58
C LEU A 146 11.10 1.63 4.99
N LEU A 147 12.43 1.58 4.88
CA LEU A 147 13.22 0.41 5.26
C LEU A 147 13.03 0.06 6.73
N GLN A 148 13.09 1.04 7.63
CA GLN A 148 12.83 0.82 9.06
C GLN A 148 11.38 0.37 9.32
N ALA A 149 10.39 0.96 8.62
CA ALA A 149 8.99 0.53 8.73
C ALA A 149 8.78 -0.91 8.22
N ALA A 150 9.53 -1.33 7.20
CA ALA A 150 9.52 -2.69 6.70
C ALA A 150 10.13 -3.68 7.71
N GLU A 151 11.22 -3.29 8.38
CA GLU A 151 11.85 -4.11 9.43
C GLU A 151 10.91 -4.39 10.61
N LEU A 152 10.09 -3.41 11.01
CA LEU A 152 9.03 -3.63 12.03
C LEU A 152 8.02 -4.72 11.63
N LYS A 153 7.88 -4.98 10.32
CA LYS A 153 7.03 -6.04 9.77
C LYS A 153 7.81 -7.32 9.48
N GLY A 154 9.08 -7.40 9.88
CA GLY A 154 9.97 -8.53 9.59
C GLY A 154 10.36 -8.62 8.11
N LEU A 155 10.15 -7.55 7.33
CA LEU A 155 10.49 -7.49 5.91
C LEU A 155 11.88 -6.91 5.74
N LYS A 156 12.76 -7.67 5.08
CA LYS A 156 14.08 -7.17 4.64
C LYS A 156 13.97 -6.69 3.21
N LEU A 157 13.73 -5.39 3.05
CA LEU A 157 13.68 -4.72 1.75
C LEU A 157 15.01 -4.02 1.45
N GLN A 158 15.28 -3.80 0.17
CA GLN A 158 16.37 -2.94 -0.29
C GLN A 158 15.90 -2.14 -1.51
N PRO A 159 16.38 -0.90 -1.70
CA PRO A 159 16.16 -0.21 -2.96
C PRO A 159 16.85 -0.96 -4.11
N ILE A 160 16.21 -1.00 -5.29
CA ILE A 160 16.70 -1.74 -6.46
C ILE A 160 16.76 -0.93 -7.75
N LEU A 161 16.30 0.32 -7.71
CA LEU A 161 16.42 1.27 -8.81
C LEU A 161 17.34 2.39 -8.38
N GLU A 162 18.21 2.81 -9.29
CA GLU A 162 19.10 3.95 -9.11
C GLU A 162 19.05 4.83 -10.37
N ASP A 163 18.90 6.14 -10.19
CA ASP A 163 19.09 7.09 -11.29
C ASP A 163 20.57 7.36 -11.47
N LYS A 164 21.15 6.65 -12.43
CA LYS A 164 22.56 6.81 -12.84
C LYS A 164 22.86 8.20 -13.38
N SER A 165 21.85 8.95 -13.84
CA SER A 165 22.02 10.31 -14.37
C SER A 165 22.03 11.37 -13.26
N ASN A 166 21.52 11.04 -12.07
CA ASN A 166 21.26 12.02 -11.02
C ASN A 166 21.70 11.49 -9.65
N SER A 167 23.01 11.53 -9.41
CA SER A 167 23.67 11.28 -8.11
C SER A 167 23.62 9.85 -7.54
N GLY A 168 23.11 8.86 -8.29
CA GLY A 168 23.07 7.45 -7.82
C GLY A 168 22.11 7.22 -6.66
N LEU A 169 21.14 8.13 -6.47
CA LEU A 169 20.12 7.96 -5.45
C LEU A 169 19.17 6.81 -5.82
N PRO A 170 18.55 6.15 -4.83
CA PRO A 170 17.66 5.01 -5.03
C PRO A 170 16.28 5.43 -5.57
N PHE A 171 16.26 6.24 -6.62
CA PHE A 171 15.13 6.94 -7.18
C PHE A 171 15.26 6.95 -8.69
N LEU A 172 14.17 6.84 -9.43
CA LEU A 172 14.15 6.94 -10.88
C LEU A 172 13.17 8.04 -11.30
N ILE A 173 13.64 9.02 -12.07
CA ILE A 173 12.77 9.99 -12.72
C ILE A 173 12.00 9.27 -13.83
N ALA A 174 10.67 9.26 -13.73
CA ALA A 174 9.78 8.53 -14.61
C ALA A 174 9.01 9.44 -15.58
N CYS A 175 9.39 10.72 -15.67
CA CYS A 175 8.75 11.69 -16.56
C CYS A 175 9.73 12.41 -17.49
N LYS A 176 9.23 12.83 -18.65
CA LYS A 176 9.84 13.81 -19.54
C LYS A 176 9.05 15.11 -19.47
N GLN A 177 9.75 16.22 -19.46
CA GLN A 177 9.16 17.54 -19.55
C GLN A 177 9.40 18.12 -20.95
N SER A 178 8.31 18.43 -21.66
CA SER A 178 8.35 19.16 -22.93
C SER A 178 7.57 20.47 -22.76
N GLY A 179 8.31 21.55 -22.51
CA GLY A 179 7.72 22.84 -22.13
C GLY A 179 6.94 22.75 -20.81
N ARG A 180 5.62 22.98 -20.87
CA ARG A 180 4.72 22.87 -19.71
C ARG A 180 4.08 21.48 -19.56
N GLN A 181 4.24 20.61 -20.54
CA GLN A 181 3.65 19.28 -20.52
C GLN A 181 4.61 18.30 -19.85
N VAL A 182 4.10 17.55 -18.88
CA VAL A 182 4.79 16.43 -18.23
C VAL A 182 4.13 15.15 -18.75
N SER A 183 4.93 14.25 -19.29
CA SER A 183 4.49 12.93 -19.76
C SER A 183 5.38 11.85 -19.19
N THR A 184 4.90 10.61 -19.09
CA THR A 184 5.72 9.48 -18.65
C THR A 184 6.90 9.26 -19.61
N ASP A 185 8.06 8.89 -19.06
CA ASP A 185 9.20 8.42 -19.82
C ASP A 185 9.10 6.90 -20.04
N GLU A 186 8.81 6.49 -21.26
CA GLU A 186 8.70 5.07 -21.64
C GLU A 186 9.95 4.24 -21.29
N ALA A 187 11.16 4.82 -21.41
CA ALA A 187 12.40 4.11 -21.09
C ALA A 187 12.57 3.89 -19.58
N ALA A 188 12.19 4.89 -18.79
CA ALA A 188 12.18 4.77 -17.33
C ALA A 188 11.10 3.76 -16.89
N LEU A 189 9.92 3.80 -17.50
CA LEU A 189 8.84 2.86 -17.22
C LEU A 189 9.22 1.42 -17.57
N SER A 190 9.93 1.20 -18.68
CA SER A 190 10.49 -0.11 -19.02
C SER A 190 11.48 -0.58 -17.96
N SER A 191 12.42 0.28 -17.55
CA SER A 191 13.42 -0.04 -16.52
C SER A 191 12.78 -0.37 -15.17
N LEU A 192 11.71 0.35 -14.81
CA LEU A 192 10.88 0.08 -13.63
C LEU A 192 10.24 -1.33 -13.72
N CYS A 193 9.64 -1.66 -14.86
CA CYS A 193 9.00 -2.95 -15.05
C CYS A 193 10.01 -4.11 -14.98
N ASP A 194 11.17 -3.96 -15.61
CA ASP A 194 12.25 -4.94 -15.57
C ASP A 194 12.71 -5.18 -14.12
N ALA A 195 12.93 -4.10 -13.36
CA ALA A 195 13.32 -4.19 -11.95
C ALA A 195 12.26 -4.91 -11.08
N ILE A 196 10.96 -4.65 -11.31
CA ILE A 196 9.86 -5.35 -10.63
C ILE A 196 9.88 -6.85 -10.97
N VAL A 197 10.02 -7.20 -12.26
CA VAL A 197 10.01 -8.58 -12.74
C VAL A 197 11.20 -9.37 -12.20
N GLU A 198 12.40 -8.79 -12.23
CA GLU A 198 13.63 -9.43 -11.75
C GLU A 198 13.60 -9.70 -10.25
N ASN A 199 13.03 -8.77 -9.47
CA ASN A 199 13.07 -8.83 -8.01
C ASN A 199 11.83 -9.43 -7.36
N LYS A 200 10.77 -9.65 -8.14
CA LYS A 200 9.59 -10.47 -7.87
C LYS A 200 8.68 -10.11 -6.70
N ARG A 201 9.11 -9.35 -5.70
CA ARG A 201 8.23 -8.93 -4.60
C ARG A 201 8.77 -7.71 -3.87
N GLY A 202 7.90 -6.73 -3.63
CA GLY A 202 8.31 -5.52 -2.95
C GLY A 202 7.25 -4.43 -2.90
N VAL A 203 7.68 -3.23 -2.49
CA VAL A 203 6.91 -1.99 -2.54
C VAL A 203 7.42 -1.13 -3.69
N MET A 204 6.51 -0.53 -4.44
CA MET A 204 6.80 0.59 -5.34
C MET A 204 6.22 1.86 -4.71
N VAL A 205 6.98 2.95 -4.73
CA VAL A 205 6.53 4.27 -4.27
C VAL A 205 6.48 5.19 -5.47
N ILE A 206 5.30 5.72 -5.75
CA ILE A 206 5.05 6.75 -6.77
C ILE A 206 5.18 8.11 -6.12
N TYR A 207 6.01 8.97 -6.70
CA TYR A 207 6.14 10.37 -6.34
C TYR A 207 5.47 11.23 -7.41
N SER A 208 4.50 12.03 -6.96
CA SER A 208 3.91 13.15 -7.70
C SER A 208 4.44 14.48 -7.11
N GLN A 209 3.99 15.62 -7.63
CA GLN A 209 4.52 16.95 -7.25
C GLN A 209 4.40 17.22 -5.75
N GLU A 210 3.32 16.76 -5.11
CA GLU A 210 3.00 17.09 -3.72
C GLU A 210 2.87 15.88 -2.80
N ILE A 211 2.75 14.66 -3.37
CA ILE A 211 2.39 13.47 -2.61
C ILE A 211 3.15 12.24 -3.09
N ALA A 212 3.43 11.35 -2.13
CA ALA A 212 3.98 10.03 -2.37
C ALA A 212 2.94 8.96 -2.00
N HIS A 213 2.86 7.91 -2.82
CA HIS A 213 1.91 6.81 -2.64
C HIS A 213 2.59 5.47 -2.85
N ALA A 214 2.31 4.51 -1.97
CA ALA A 214 2.99 3.22 -1.94
C ALA A 214 2.06 2.09 -2.38
N LEU A 215 2.53 1.26 -3.30
CA LEU A 215 1.86 0.10 -3.86
C LEU A 215 2.66 -1.17 -3.54
N GLY A 216 1.98 -2.28 -3.32
CA GLY A 216 2.61 -3.59 -3.25
C GLY A 216 2.73 -4.23 -4.64
N PHE A 217 3.81 -4.98 -4.89
CA PHE A 217 3.92 -5.83 -6.07
C PHE A 217 4.41 -7.24 -5.72
N SER A 218 3.96 -8.21 -6.51
CA SER A 218 4.52 -9.56 -6.55
C SER A 218 4.46 -10.13 -7.97
N VAL A 219 5.45 -10.92 -8.36
CA VAL A 219 5.58 -11.53 -9.67
C VAL A 219 5.67 -13.03 -9.51
N SER A 220 5.07 -13.75 -10.45
CA SER A 220 5.13 -15.21 -10.53
C SER A 220 6.57 -15.69 -10.70
N SER A 221 6.82 -16.95 -10.35
CA SER A 221 8.16 -17.55 -10.36
C SER A 221 8.81 -17.54 -11.75
N ASP A 222 7.98 -17.68 -12.79
CA ASP A 222 8.34 -17.63 -14.21
C ASP A 222 8.48 -16.20 -14.78
N GLY A 223 8.23 -15.16 -13.97
CA GLY A 223 8.34 -13.76 -14.38
C GLY A 223 7.23 -13.26 -15.32
N LYS A 224 6.24 -14.10 -15.69
CA LYS A 224 5.25 -13.76 -16.74
C LYS A 224 4.03 -13.01 -16.24
N ARG A 225 3.72 -13.13 -14.95
CA ARG A 225 2.51 -12.54 -14.36
C ARG A 225 2.90 -11.69 -13.16
N ALA A 226 2.29 -10.51 -13.06
CA ALA A 226 2.46 -9.59 -11.96
C ALA A 226 1.12 -9.36 -11.26
N THR A 227 1.20 -9.16 -9.96
CA THR A 227 0.09 -8.76 -9.10
C THR A 227 0.48 -7.46 -8.43
N LEU A 228 -0.39 -6.47 -8.54
CA LEU A 228 -0.22 -5.17 -7.92
C LEU A 228 -1.33 -4.96 -6.89
N PHE A 229 -0.99 -4.36 -5.77
CA PHE A 229 -1.96 -3.89 -4.80
C PHE A 229 -1.81 -2.38 -4.63
N ASP A 230 -2.90 -1.69 -4.92
CA ASP A 230 -3.06 -0.27 -4.67
C ASP A 230 -4.02 -0.05 -3.48
N PRO A 231 -3.58 0.64 -2.41
CA PRO A 231 -4.41 0.94 -1.24
C PRO A 231 -5.69 1.76 -1.48
N ASN A 232 -5.87 2.36 -2.66
CA ASN A 232 -7.07 3.13 -3.03
C ASN A 232 -7.97 2.39 -4.02
N LEU A 233 -7.45 1.37 -4.71
CA LEU A 233 -8.18 0.74 -5.83
C LEU A 233 -8.41 -0.76 -5.66
N GLY A 234 -7.49 -1.46 -5.00
CA GLY A 234 -7.54 -2.91 -4.78
C GLY A 234 -6.37 -3.67 -5.39
N GLU A 235 -6.60 -4.96 -5.67
CA GLU A 235 -5.60 -5.89 -6.18
C GLU A 235 -5.87 -6.23 -7.65
N PHE A 236 -4.82 -6.18 -8.46
CA PHE A 236 -4.85 -6.38 -9.91
C PHE A 236 -3.91 -7.50 -10.32
N HIS A 237 -4.28 -8.25 -11.35
CA HIS A 237 -3.43 -9.30 -11.93
C HIS A 237 -3.25 -9.13 -13.43
N THR A 238 -2.00 -8.91 -13.84
CA THR A 238 -1.65 -8.57 -15.21
C THR A 238 -0.52 -9.45 -15.73
N HIS A 239 -0.37 -9.51 -17.04
CA HIS A 239 0.81 -10.08 -17.67
C HIS A 239 1.97 -9.08 -17.55
N SER A 240 3.20 -9.53 -17.28
CA SER A 240 4.35 -8.62 -17.08
C SER A 240 4.61 -7.71 -18.28
N LYS A 241 4.26 -8.17 -19.50
CA LYS A 241 4.32 -7.36 -20.73
C LYS A 241 3.34 -6.17 -20.76
N ALA A 242 2.29 -6.19 -19.95
CA ALA A 242 1.30 -5.12 -19.80
C ALA A 242 1.44 -4.38 -18.46
N LEU A 243 2.56 -4.60 -17.75
CA LEU A 243 2.79 -4.03 -16.43
C LEU A 243 2.92 -2.50 -16.49
N ALA A 244 3.63 -1.99 -17.50
CA ALA A 244 3.79 -0.56 -17.78
C ALA A 244 2.43 0.14 -17.87
N ASP A 245 1.59 -0.28 -18.80
CA ASP A 245 0.23 0.23 -18.99
C ASP A 245 -0.59 0.13 -17.69
N THR A 246 -0.45 -0.96 -16.95
CA THR A 246 -1.19 -1.16 -15.69
C THR A 246 -0.79 -0.11 -14.64
N ILE A 247 0.51 0.14 -14.46
CA ILE A 247 1.04 1.13 -13.51
C ILE A 247 0.59 2.54 -13.90
N GLU A 248 0.65 2.89 -15.19
CA GLU A 248 0.18 4.18 -15.68
C GLU A 248 -1.32 4.38 -15.46
N ASN A 249 -2.14 3.35 -15.70
CA ASN A 249 -3.57 3.44 -15.45
C ASN A 249 -3.87 3.62 -13.95
N ILE A 250 -3.17 2.92 -13.05
CA ILE A 250 -3.34 3.11 -11.60
C ILE A 250 -2.98 4.53 -11.19
N SER A 251 -1.79 4.99 -11.61
CA SER A 251 -1.32 6.37 -11.41
C SER A 251 -2.34 7.41 -11.90
N SER A 252 -2.88 7.22 -13.10
CA SER A 252 -3.87 8.13 -13.69
C SER A 252 -5.17 8.16 -12.90
N VAL A 253 -5.70 7.00 -12.49
CA VAL A 253 -6.94 6.91 -11.71
C VAL A 253 -6.79 7.61 -10.37
N ASP A 254 -5.64 7.48 -9.73
CA ASP A 254 -5.35 8.16 -8.46
C ASP A 254 -4.98 9.64 -8.60
N GLY A 255 -4.87 10.15 -9.83
CA GLY A 255 -4.47 11.54 -10.07
C GLY A 255 -3.03 11.78 -9.63
N LEU A 256 -2.17 10.76 -9.76
CA LEU A 256 -0.78 10.75 -9.34
C LEU A 256 0.17 10.62 -10.54
N PRO A 257 0.36 11.66 -11.37
CA PRO A 257 1.29 11.59 -12.50
C PRO A 257 2.65 11.01 -12.06
N LEU A 258 3.16 10.03 -12.80
CA LEU A 258 4.43 9.37 -12.54
C LEU A 258 5.60 10.33 -12.80
N ILE A 259 5.98 11.12 -11.80
CA ILE A 259 7.15 12.01 -11.90
C ILE A 259 8.41 11.27 -11.52
N GLY A 260 8.35 10.49 -10.44
CA GLY A 260 9.42 9.59 -10.10
C GLY A 260 8.96 8.41 -9.27
N VAL A 261 9.80 7.40 -9.22
CA VAL A 261 9.50 6.13 -8.58
C VAL A 261 10.67 5.63 -7.75
N GLN A 262 10.36 4.97 -6.66
CA GLN A 262 11.30 4.12 -5.92
C GLN A 262 10.76 2.70 -5.87
N VAL A 263 11.65 1.73 -5.93
CA VAL A 263 11.28 0.32 -5.80
C VAL A 263 12.13 -0.33 -4.74
N PHE A 264 11.45 -0.99 -3.79
CA PHE A 264 12.02 -1.65 -2.65
C PHE A 264 11.66 -3.13 -2.72
N ALA A 265 12.64 -3.99 -3.01
CA ALA A 265 12.39 -5.41 -3.14
C ALA A 265 12.85 -6.21 -1.94
N SER A 266 12.12 -7.28 -1.66
CA SER A 266 12.50 -8.28 -0.67
C SER A 266 13.61 -9.16 -1.24
N LYS A 267 14.72 -9.33 -0.51
CA LYS A 267 15.65 -10.42 -0.83
C LYS A 267 14.91 -11.74 -0.64
N ILE A 268 14.65 -12.44 -1.74
CA ILE A 268 14.17 -13.81 -1.70
C ILE A 268 15.36 -14.66 -1.27
N HIS A 269 15.30 -15.21 -0.06
CA HIS A 269 16.17 -16.31 0.37
C HIS A 269 15.59 -17.63 -0.13
#